data_AF-A0AAV6U5U3-F1
#
_entry.id   AF-A0AAV6U5U3-F1
#
_cell.length_a   1.000
_cell.length_b   1.000
_cell.length_c   1.000
_cell.angle_alpha   90.00
_cell.angle_beta   90.00
_cell.angle_gamma   90.00
#
_symmetry.space_group_name_H-M   'P 1'
#
loop_
_entity.id
_entity.type
_entity.pdbx_description
1 polymer ?
#
loop_
_entity_poly.entity_id
_entity_poly.type
_entity_poly.pdbx_seq_one_letter_code
_entity_poly.pdbx_strand_id
1 'polypeptide(L)'
;MDKCTQLIKARVIDEAQKLKPEEKFASLVVDEMAIKPQCIYDSKLDCFFGAKSESIKTTREEYDNANRLLCFILYGLSTKYCIPCGYYFTKQLTAKELYAYTSSIIKDVEECSFIIVRVVTDNLAVNTAMFKEFGGGELKISIPHPCDPGRKLFFAFDQNHIVKNIRSLFLDKDMSNGQEIISGKYLRLLYRIQKNEKIKPVRNLTCKHVLPSNLEKMNVGRAVLVFSPPVVAAIKFLKENSSRHPSAFEFKNAGATIEFLENVYKWFSIHDVCNKTQHIYSRNPNKEHFYSVDDQRLDWLINDFLQYLNAITQACSEHDPPLNFLSDQTHEAIELTTRSTVECIRYLLDNGFYYVLTRSFNSDSVESFF
;
A
#
# COMPACT_ATOMS: atom_id res chain seq x y z
N MET A 1 33.63 1.11 -0.22
CA MET A 1 32.35 1.31 0.48
C MET A 1 32.24 2.78 0.83
N ASP A 2 31.10 3.39 0.52
CA ASP A 2 30.86 4.81 0.71
C ASP A 2 30.80 5.16 2.22
N LYS A 3 31.37 6.30 2.65
CA LYS A 3 31.44 6.69 4.07
C LYS A 3 30.04 6.85 4.69
N CYS A 4 29.06 7.27 3.89
CA CYS A 4 27.66 7.37 4.32
C CYS A 4 27.06 6.00 4.68
N THR A 5 27.39 4.94 3.95
CA THR A 5 26.92 3.58 4.24
C THR A 5 27.44 3.09 5.60
N GLN A 6 28.68 3.47 5.97
CA GLN A 6 29.25 3.12 7.28
C GLN A 6 28.55 3.83 8.44
N LEU A 7 28.20 5.10 8.28
CA LEU A 7 27.47 5.85 9.30
C LEU A 7 26.05 5.32 9.50
N ILE A 8 25.36 4.96 8.41
CA ILE A 8 24.04 4.32 8.48
C ILE A 8 24.14 2.98 9.19
N LYS A 9 25.11 2.12 8.82
CA LYS A 9 25.30 0.82 9.47
C LYS A 9 25.58 0.98 10.98
N ALA A 10 26.44 1.93 11.36
CA ALA A 10 26.71 2.23 12.76
C ALA A 10 25.45 2.69 13.52
N ARG A 11 24.61 3.52 12.89
CA ARG A 11 23.34 3.96 13.47
C ARG A 11 22.35 2.80 13.64
N VAL A 12 22.23 1.93 12.64
CA VAL A 12 21.35 0.75 12.71
C VAL A 12 21.80 -0.18 13.84
N ILE A 13 23.11 -0.40 14.02
CA ILE A 13 23.66 -1.19 15.13
C ILE A 13 23.33 -0.56 16.50
N ASP A 14 23.53 0.74 16.66
CA ASP A 14 23.22 1.47 17.91
C ASP A 14 21.73 1.39 18.26
N GLU A 15 20.83 1.46 17.27
CA GLU A 15 19.40 1.25 17.48
C GLU A 15 19.07 -0.20 17.85
N ALA A 16 19.67 -1.19 17.18
CA ALA A 16 19.46 -2.60 17.49
C ALA A 16 19.88 -2.97 18.93
N GLN A 17 20.87 -2.30 19.50
CA GLN A 17 21.31 -2.51 20.89
C GLN A 17 20.31 -2.01 21.93
N LYS A 18 19.47 -1.03 21.57
CA LYS A 18 18.45 -0.44 22.46
C LYS A 18 17.15 -1.24 22.47
N LEU A 19 16.95 -2.11 21.48
CA LEU A 19 15.73 -2.89 21.28
C LEU A 19 15.85 -4.28 21.88
N LYS A 20 14.76 -4.76 22.49
CA LYS A 20 14.64 -6.17 22.90
C LYS A 20 14.52 -7.09 21.69
N PRO A 21 14.80 -8.40 21.82
CA PRO A 21 14.71 -9.33 20.69
C PRO A 21 13.37 -9.29 19.94
N GLU A 22 12.25 -9.16 20.66
CA GLU A 22 10.91 -9.11 20.05
C GLU A 22 10.66 -7.81 19.28
N GLU A 23 11.39 -6.74 19.64
CA GLU A 23 11.31 -5.42 19.02
C GLU A 23 12.14 -5.33 17.73
N LYS A 24 12.92 -6.37 17.39
CA LYS A 24 13.79 -6.38 16.21
C LYS A 24 13.09 -6.89 14.95
N PHE A 25 11.85 -7.38 15.07
CA PHE A 25 11.04 -7.79 13.93
C PHE A 25 10.54 -6.56 13.15
N ALA A 26 10.89 -6.48 11.88
CA ALA A 26 10.63 -5.31 11.05
C ALA A 26 10.10 -5.67 9.65
N SER A 27 9.40 -4.71 9.05
CA SER A 27 9.23 -4.63 7.60
C SER A 27 10.31 -3.74 7.01
N LEU A 28 10.84 -4.11 5.85
CA LEU A 28 11.66 -3.27 5.01
C LEU A 28 10.76 -2.57 3.98
N VAL A 29 10.66 -1.25 4.08
CA VAL A 29 9.93 -0.44 3.11
C VAL A 29 10.91 0.11 2.08
N VAL A 30 10.58 -0.03 0.80
CA VAL A 30 11.36 0.49 -0.33
C VAL A 30 10.51 1.47 -1.11
N ASP A 31 10.98 2.71 -1.21
CA ASP A 31 10.28 3.78 -1.93
C ASP A 31 11.29 4.75 -2.56
N GLU A 32 10.85 5.51 -3.56
CA GLU A 32 11.69 6.41 -4.34
C GLU A 32 11.13 7.84 -4.37
N MET A 33 11.94 8.82 -4.01
CA MET A 33 11.57 10.24 -4.10
C MET A 33 12.20 10.92 -5.32
N ALA A 34 11.50 11.89 -5.89
CA ALA A 34 12.08 12.79 -6.90
C ALA A 34 13.08 13.75 -6.25
N ILE A 35 14.28 13.86 -6.82
CA ILE A 35 15.27 14.86 -6.42
C ILE A 35 15.63 15.74 -7.62
N LYS A 36 16.09 16.96 -7.32
CA LYS A 36 16.64 17.84 -8.35
C LYS A 36 17.94 17.23 -8.90
N PRO A 37 18.08 17.01 -10.22
CA PRO A 37 19.31 16.48 -10.78
C PRO A 37 20.46 17.47 -10.62
N GLN A 38 21.31 17.24 -9.63
CA GLN A 38 22.42 18.11 -9.29
C GLN A 38 23.49 17.34 -8.54
N CYS A 39 24.75 17.54 -8.92
CA CYS A 39 25.91 17.07 -8.16
C CYS A 39 26.36 18.15 -7.17
N ILE A 40 26.53 17.80 -5.89
CA ILE A 40 26.92 18.72 -4.81
C ILE A 40 28.15 18.15 -4.12
N TYR A 41 29.19 18.97 -3.94
CA TYR A 41 30.37 18.61 -3.16
C TYR A 41 30.17 18.99 -1.69
N ASP A 42 30.39 18.04 -0.77
CA ASP A 42 30.42 18.27 0.67
C ASP A 42 31.87 18.37 1.14
N SER A 43 32.26 19.54 1.62
CA SER A 43 33.63 19.82 2.08
C SER A 43 34.00 19.15 3.40
N LYS A 44 33.02 18.75 4.23
CA LYS A 44 33.26 18.06 5.50
C LYS A 44 33.51 16.58 5.29
N LEU A 45 32.76 15.97 4.37
CA LEU A 45 32.90 14.55 4.04
C LEU A 45 33.96 14.29 2.95
N ASP A 46 34.34 15.35 2.23
CA ASP A 46 35.23 15.34 1.08
C ASP A 46 34.73 14.38 0.00
N CYS A 47 33.45 14.52 -0.37
CA CYS A 47 32.80 13.67 -1.35
C CYS A 47 31.74 14.43 -2.18
N PHE A 48 31.38 13.84 -3.32
CA PHE A 48 30.32 14.34 -4.20
C PHE A 48 29.03 13.53 -4.00
N PHE A 49 27.91 14.22 -3.90
CA PHE A 49 26.56 13.66 -3.83
C PHE A 49 25.78 13.95 -5.11
N GLY A 50 24.82 13.10 -5.46
CA GLY A 50 23.86 13.34 -6.54
C GLY A 50 24.23 12.74 -7.90
N ALA A 51 25.37 12.07 -8.01
CA ALA A 51 25.65 11.16 -9.13
C ALA A 51 24.95 9.80 -8.90
N LYS A 52 24.58 9.09 -9.97
CA LYS A 52 24.06 7.72 -9.86
C LYS A 52 25.06 6.83 -9.08
N SER A 53 24.54 6.00 -8.18
CA SER A 53 25.37 5.28 -7.17
C SER A 53 26.44 4.35 -7.78
N GLU A 54 26.27 3.91 -9.03
CA GLU A 54 27.22 3.04 -9.75
C GLU A 54 28.17 3.79 -10.70
N SER A 55 28.04 5.11 -10.85
CA SER A 55 28.79 5.89 -11.85
C SER A 55 29.99 6.68 -11.30
N ILE A 56 30.52 6.34 -10.12
CA ILE A 56 31.85 6.81 -9.70
C ILE A 56 32.93 6.04 -10.49
N LYS A 57 32.95 6.23 -11.80
CA LYS A 57 34.10 5.92 -12.65
C LYS A 57 35.07 7.08 -12.53
N THR A 58 36.31 6.74 -12.24
CA THR A 58 37.47 7.61 -11.97
C THR A 58 37.92 8.51 -13.13
N THR A 59 37.04 8.86 -14.07
CA THR A 59 37.36 9.70 -15.22
C THR A 59 36.28 10.75 -15.42
N ARG A 60 36.74 11.95 -15.78
CA ARG A 60 36.07 13.26 -15.79
C ARG A 60 34.96 13.39 -16.87
N GLU A 61 34.22 12.33 -17.14
CA GLU A 61 33.21 12.27 -18.19
C GLU A 61 31.81 12.33 -17.58
N GLU A 62 31.06 13.37 -17.96
CA GLU A 62 29.63 13.61 -17.75
C GLU A 62 28.99 12.93 -16.52
N TYR A 63 28.89 13.68 -15.41
CA TYR A 63 28.11 13.23 -14.25
C TYR A 63 26.68 12.93 -14.67
N ASP A 64 26.34 11.64 -14.72
CA ASP A 64 24.96 11.19 -14.89
C ASP A 64 24.20 11.45 -13.60
N ASN A 65 23.72 12.69 -13.47
CA ASN A 65 23.05 13.17 -12.27
C ASN A 65 21.79 12.34 -12.03
N ALA A 66 21.67 11.79 -10.83
CA ALA A 66 20.49 11.11 -10.36
C ALA A 66 19.31 12.09 -10.31
N ASN A 67 18.14 11.62 -10.73
CA ASN A 67 16.89 12.37 -10.63
C ASN A 67 15.96 11.79 -9.56
N ARG A 68 16.41 10.72 -8.91
CA ARG A 68 15.67 9.99 -7.90
C ARG A 68 16.59 9.58 -6.76
N LEU A 69 16.00 9.46 -5.57
CA LEU A 69 16.64 8.91 -4.39
C LEU A 69 15.78 7.73 -3.91
N LEU A 70 16.33 6.52 -4.09
CA LEU A 70 15.76 5.28 -3.59
C LEU A 70 16.12 5.16 -2.11
N CYS A 71 15.12 4.95 -1.25
CA CYS A 71 15.31 4.83 0.18
C CYS A 71 14.82 3.48 0.70
N PHE A 72 15.54 2.97 1.68
CA PHE A 72 15.24 1.75 2.40
C PHE A 72 15.04 2.10 3.88
N ILE A 73 13.87 1.77 4.40
CA ILE A 73 13.46 2.15 5.75
C ILE A 73 12.95 0.92 6.49
N LEU A 74 13.48 0.68 7.68
CA LEU A 74 12.98 -0.33 8.59
C LEU A 74 11.83 0.24 9.41
N TYR A 75 10.73 -0.50 9.43
CA TYR A 75 9.56 -0.20 10.23
C TYR A 75 9.25 -1.35 11.19
N GLY A 76 9.24 -1.06 12.49
CA GLY A 76 9.02 -2.07 13.52
C GLY A 76 7.61 -2.62 13.54
N LEU A 77 7.49 -3.94 13.74
CA LEU A 77 6.20 -4.66 13.74
C LEU A 77 5.56 -4.76 15.12
N SER A 78 6.37 -4.92 16.17
CA SER A 78 5.92 -5.00 17.56
C SER A 78 5.94 -3.63 18.25
N THR A 79 7.05 -2.89 18.07
CA THR A 79 7.23 -1.53 18.56
C THR A 79 7.37 -0.56 17.40
N LYS A 80 6.73 0.60 17.49
CA LYS A 80 6.77 1.62 16.44
C LYS A 80 8.13 2.33 16.43
N TYR A 81 8.91 2.08 15.37
CA TYR A 81 10.08 2.89 14.99
C TYR A 81 10.17 2.97 13.47
N CYS A 82 10.89 3.97 12.98
CA CYS A 82 11.18 4.20 11.57
C CYS A 82 12.67 4.53 11.45
N ILE A 83 13.46 3.64 10.88
CA ILE A 83 14.92 3.76 10.82
C ILE A 83 15.36 3.67 9.36
N PRO A 84 15.90 4.75 8.76
CA PRO A 84 16.55 4.68 7.46
C PRO A 84 17.75 3.75 7.54
N CYS A 85 17.78 2.71 6.70
CA CYS A 85 18.83 1.69 6.69
C CYS A 85 19.65 1.67 5.40
N GLY A 86 19.25 2.43 4.38
CA GLY A 86 20.03 2.59 3.16
C GLY A 86 19.40 3.57 2.19
N TYR A 87 20.20 4.09 1.27
CA TYR A 87 19.71 4.87 0.14
C TYR A 87 20.63 4.74 -1.05
N TYR A 88 20.08 4.95 -2.24
CA TYR A 88 20.82 4.98 -3.50
C TYR A 88 20.33 6.12 -4.36
N PHE A 89 21.26 6.90 -4.91
CA PHE A 89 20.97 7.85 -5.98
C PHE A 89 20.76 7.08 -7.28
N THR A 90 19.60 7.26 -7.89
CA THR A 90 19.14 6.47 -9.04
C THR A 90 18.75 7.37 -10.22
N LYS A 91 18.95 6.82 -11.41
CA LYS A 91 18.42 7.34 -12.67
C LYS A 91 18.07 6.13 -13.54
N GLN A 92 16.82 6.06 -13.98
CA GLN A 92 16.28 4.93 -14.75
C GLN A 92 16.61 3.58 -14.09
N LEU A 93 16.13 3.40 -12.86
CA LEU A 93 16.37 2.19 -12.08
C LEU A 93 15.78 0.96 -12.79
N THR A 94 16.60 -0.07 -12.97
CA THR A 94 16.18 -1.37 -13.51
C THR A 94 15.76 -2.30 -12.38
N ALA A 95 14.90 -3.28 -12.69
CA ALA A 95 14.47 -4.29 -11.72
C ALA A 95 15.64 -5.11 -11.14
N LYS A 96 16.69 -5.35 -11.94
CA LYS A 96 17.90 -6.08 -11.52
C LYS A 96 18.77 -5.28 -10.55
N GLU A 97 18.99 -4.00 -10.83
CA GLU A 97 19.67 -3.09 -9.89
C GLU A 97 18.89 -3.01 -8.58
N LEU A 98 17.57 -2.79 -8.66
CA LEU A 98 16.71 -2.72 -7.48
C LEU A 98 16.71 -4.01 -6.65
N TYR A 99 16.66 -5.18 -7.30
CA TYR A 99 16.81 -6.49 -6.66
C TYR A 99 18.16 -6.62 -5.95
N ALA A 100 19.26 -6.21 -6.61
CA ALA A 100 20.60 -6.27 -6.03
C ALA A 100 20.73 -5.36 -4.80
N TYR A 101 20.25 -4.12 -4.88
CA TYR A 101 20.26 -3.17 -3.76
C TYR A 101 19.42 -3.69 -2.60
N THR A 102 18.18 -4.12 -2.86
CA THR A 102 17.28 -4.66 -1.84
C THR A 102 17.88 -5.89 -1.15
N SER A 103 18.47 -6.81 -1.93
CA SER A 103 19.15 -8.00 -1.40
C SER A 103 20.36 -7.66 -0.53
N SER A 104 21.15 -6.64 -0.91
CA SER A 104 22.28 -6.16 -0.11
C SER A 104 21.81 -5.59 1.22
N ILE A 105 20.80 -4.71 1.18
CA ILE A 105 20.25 -4.07 2.39
C ILE A 105 19.65 -5.10 3.33
N ILE A 106 18.93 -6.11 2.83
CA ILE A 106 18.40 -7.19 3.67
C ILE A 106 19.53 -7.87 4.46
N LYS A 107 20.63 -8.21 3.78
CA LYS A 107 21.79 -8.84 4.43
C LYS A 107 22.45 -7.93 5.46
N ASP A 108 22.72 -6.67 5.08
CA ASP A 108 23.36 -5.70 5.97
C ASP A 108 22.54 -5.43 7.25
N VAL A 109 21.22 -5.37 7.12
CA VAL A 109 20.31 -5.17 8.26
C VAL A 109 20.22 -6.40 9.16
N GLU A 110 20.14 -7.60 8.58
CA GLU A 110 20.12 -8.86 9.33
C GLU A 110 21.44 -9.09 10.09
N GLU A 111 22.59 -8.72 9.51
CA GLU A 111 23.88 -8.68 10.21
C GLU A 111 23.86 -7.73 11.42
N CYS A 112 23.03 -6.69 11.39
CA CYS A 112 22.83 -5.77 12.51
C CYS A 112 21.82 -6.30 13.55
N SER A 113 21.48 -7.59 13.52
CA SER A 113 20.56 -8.27 14.44
C SER A 113 19.07 -7.93 14.29
N PHE A 114 18.65 -7.22 13.25
CA PHE A 114 17.23 -7.07 12.92
C PHE A 114 16.70 -8.30 12.20
N ILE A 115 15.40 -8.55 12.31
CA ILE A 115 14.71 -9.68 11.67
C ILE A 115 13.72 -9.10 10.65
N ILE A 116 14.06 -9.19 9.37
CA ILE A 116 13.20 -8.71 8.29
C ILE A 116 12.17 -9.80 7.97
N VAL A 117 10.90 -9.48 8.19
CA VAL A 117 9.79 -10.40 7.91
C VAL A 117 9.18 -10.13 6.54
N ARG A 118 9.14 -8.86 6.13
CA ARG A 118 8.38 -8.42 4.95
C ARG A 118 9.12 -7.32 4.20
N VAL A 119 9.02 -7.32 2.87
CA VAL A 119 9.38 -6.19 2.00
C VAL A 119 8.11 -5.55 1.45
N VAL A 120 8.02 -4.22 1.53
CA VAL A 120 6.86 -3.44 1.10
C VAL A 120 7.28 -2.37 0.12
N THR A 121 6.59 -2.27 -1.02
CA THR A 121 6.85 -1.28 -2.07
C THR A 121 5.56 -0.72 -2.66
N ASP A 122 5.63 0.31 -3.50
CA ASP A 122 4.48 0.66 -4.35
C ASP A 122 4.30 -0.32 -5.52
N ASN A 123 3.16 -0.25 -6.21
CA ASN A 123 2.83 -1.13 -7.34
C ASN A 123 3.32 -0.55 -8.69
N LEU A 124 4.56 -0.06 -8.76
CA LEU A 124 5.20 0.28 -10.03
C LEU A 124 5.76 -0.96 -10.72
N ALA A 125 5.76 -0.95 -12.06
CA ALA A 125 6.21 -2.09 -12.86
C ALA A 125 7.64 -2.57 -12.53
N VAL A 126 8.55 -1.65 -12.18
CA VAL A 126 9.92 -1.98 -11.75
C VAL A 126 9.94 -2.74 -10.42
N ASN A 127 9.06 -2.39 -9.48
CA ASN A 127 8.94 -3.02 -8.18
C ASN A 127 8.28 -4.40 -8.28
N THR A 128 7.25 -4.53 -9.12
CA THR A 128 6.67 -5.84 -9.46
C THR A 128 7.70 -6.76 -10.10
N ALA A 129 8.52 -6.25 -11.02
CA ALA A 129 9.60 -7.01 -11.64
C ALA A 129 10.68 -7.41 -10.63
N MET A 130 11.03 -6.55 -9.67
CA MET A 130 11.93 -6.92 -8.56
C MET A 130 11.38 -8.09 -7.74
N PHE A 131 10.08 -8.09 -7.38
CA PHE A 131 9.48 -9.23 -6.68
C PHE A 131 9.51 -10.52 -7.52
N LYS A 132 9.34 -10.42 -8.85
CA LYS A 132 9.51 -11.57 -9.76
C LYS A 132 10.95 -12.09 -9.76
N GLU A 133 11.96 -11.21 -9.73
CA GLU A 133 13.37 -11.62 -9.61
C GLU A 133 13.61 -12.41 -8.32
N PHE A 134 13.09 -11.95 -7.16
CA PHE A 134 13.14 -12.70 -5.90
C PHE A 134 12.44 -14.06 -6.00
N GLY A 135 11.32 -14.14 -6.72
CA GLY A 135 10.54 -15.36 -6.88
C GLY A 135 11.05 -16.35 -7.94
N GLY A 136 12.16 -16.03 -8.63
CA GLY A 136 12.71 -16.86 -9.70
C GLY A 136 11.96 -16.74 -11.03
N GLY A 137 11.45 -15.54 -11.33
CA GLY A 137 10.68 -15.20 -12.54
C GLY A 137 9.17 -15.10 -12.31
N GLU A 138 8.67 -15.61 -11.17
CA GLU A 138 7.26 -15.60 -10.82
C GLU A 138 6.99 -14.68 -9.63
N LEU A 139 5.80 -14.08 -9.63
CA LEU A 139 5.39 -13.24 -8.52
C LEU A 139 4.89 -14.13 -7.37
N LYS A 140 5.70 -14.25 -6.32
CA LYS A 140 5.40 -15.08 -5.14
C LYS A 140 5.04 -14.21 -3.95
N ILE A 141 4.13 -14.69 -3.12
CA ILE A 141 3.74 -14.02 -1.85
C ILE A 141 4.88 -14.01 -0.83
N SER A 142 5.75 -15.03 -0.88
CA SER A 142 6.89 -15.19 0.01
C SER A 142 7.93 -16.13 -0.58
N ILE A 143 9.17 -16.02 -0.10
CA ILE A 143 10.27 -16.94 -0.39
C ILE A 143 10.92 -17.41 0.93
N PRO A 144 11.72 -18.49 0.92
CA PRO A 144 12.66 -18.75 2.01
C PRO A 144 13.57 -17.55 2.23
N HIS A 145 13.78 -17.16 3.49
CA HIS A 145 14.50 -15.94 3.80
C HIS A 145 15.99 -16.08 3.41
N PRO A 146 16.60 -15.12 2.70
CA PRO A 146 17.94 -15.27 2.11
C PRO A 146 19.07 -15.38 3.15
N CYS A 147 18.85 -14.85 4.36
CA CYS A 147 19.81 -14.95 5.48
C CYS A 147 19.54 -16.15 6.41
N ASP A 148 18.35 -16.77 6.29
CA ASP A 148 17.93 -17.88 7.16
C ASP A 148 16.82 -18.69 6.47
N PRO A 149 17.16 -19.79 5.78
CA PRO A 149 16.19 -20.58 5.03
C PRO A 149 15.03 -21.16 5.86
N GLY A 150 15.13 -21.19 7.19
CA GLY A 150 14.06 -21.62 8.08
C GLY A 150 12.92 -20.59 8.24
N ARG A 151 13.17 -19.33 7.88
CA ARG A 151 12.18 -18.24 7.94
C ARG A 151 11.60 -17.93 6.56
N LYS A 152 10.45 -17.26 6.55
CA LYS A 152 9.84 -16.72 5.33
C LYS A 152 10.13 -15.22 5.22
N LEU A 153 10.40 -14.76 4.00
CA LEU A 153 10.38 -13.35 3.63
C LEU A 153 9.13 -13.08 2.80
N PHE A 154 8.22 -12.26 3.30
CA PHE A 154 6.97 -11.91 2.62
C PHE A 154 7.13 -10.68 1.71
N PHE A 155 6.42 -10.66 0.59
CA PHE A 155 6.37 -9.53 -0.32
C PHE A 155 4.98 -8.92 -0.34
N ALA A 156 4.87 -7.61 -0.41
CA ALA A 156 3.59 -6.94 -0.57
C ALA A 156 3.71 -5.56 -1.20
N PHE A 157 2.62 -5.11 -1.77
CA PHE A 157 2.48 -3.72 -2.19
C PHE A 157 1.78 -2.92 -1.10
N ASP A 158 2.03 -1.61 -1.07
CA ASP A 158 1.40 -0.72 -0.12
C ASP A 158 -0.12 -0.62 -0.37
N GLN A 159 -0.89 -0.97 0.65
CA GLN A 159 -2.36 -0.88 0.64
C GLN A 159 -2.87 0.54 0.41
N ASN A 160 -2.14 1.59 0.80
CA ASN A 160 -2.55 2.97 0.57
C ASN A 160 -2.44 3.33 -0.91
N HIS A 161 -1.36 2.93 -1.58
CA HIS A 161 -1.26 3.00 -3.04
C HIS A 161 -2.35 2.19 -3.75
N ILE A 162 -2.64 0.97 -3.27
CA ILE A 162 -3.70 0.14 -3.85
C ILE A 162 -5.07 0.84 -3.76
N VAL A 163 -5.49 1.33 -2.58
CA VAL A 163 -6.80 1.99 -2.45
C VAL A 163 -6.87 3.30 -3.26
N LYS A 164 -5.75 4.03 -3.39
CA LYS A 164 -5.63 5.19 -4.29
C LYS A 164 -5.91 4.78 -5.74
N ASN A 165 -5.39 3.64 -6.19
CA ASN A 165 -5.61 3.13 -7.55
C ASN A 165 -7.04 2.64 -7.76
N ILE A 166 -7.59 1.86 -6.83
CA ILE A 166 -9.00 1.42 -6.87
C ILE A 166 -9.94 2.63 -6.99
N ARG A 167 -9.74 3.66 -6.15
CA ARG A 167 -10.54 4.89 -6.21
C ARG A 167 -10.43 5.60 -7.56
N SER A 168 -9.23 5.69 -8.14
CA SER A 168 -9.06 6.36 -9.44
C SER A 168 -9.80 5.60 -10.54
N LEU A 169 -9.63 4.29 -10.58
CA LEU A 169 -10.27 3.42 -11.58
C LEU A 169 -11.80 3.42 -11.45
N PHE A 170 -12.31 3.36 -10.21
CA PHE A 170 -13.76 3.45 -9.92
C PHE A 170 -14.39 4.77 -10.37
N LEU A 171 -13.65 5.89 -10.29
CA LEU A 171 -14.17 7.18 -10.75
C LEU A 171 -14.09 7.32 -12.27
N ASP A 172 -13.05 6.77 -12.89
CA ASP A 172 -12.77 6.92 -14.31
C ASP A 172 -13.55 5.93 -15.19
N LYS A 173 -13.88 4.74 -14.68
CA LYS A 173 -14.50 3.65 -15.44
C LYS A 173 -15.67 3.01 -14.70
N ASP A 174 -16.61 2.49 -15.48
CA ASP A 174 -17.71 1.66 -14.98
C ASP A 174 -17.29 0.18 -15.00
N MET A 175 -17.73 -0.57 -14.00
CA MET A 175 -17.52 -2.02 -13.86
C MET A 175 -18.89 -2.71 -13.78
N SER A 176 -18.94 -4.04 -13.81
CA SER A 176 -20.17 -4.81 -13.70
C SER A 176 -19.98 -6.00 -12.76
N ASN A 177 -21.01 -6.33 -11.97
CA ASN A 177 -21.08 -7.59 -11.24
C ASN A 177 -21.88 -8.67 -12.02
N GLY A 178 -22.16 -8.42 -13.30
CA GLY A 178 -22.96 -9.29 -14.18
C GLY A 178 -24.45 -8.97 -14.18
N GLN A 179 -24.96 -8.27 -13.15
CA GLN A 179 -26.37 -7.89 -13.03
C GLN A 179 -26.58 -6.38 -13.12
N GLU A 180 -25.75 -5.60 -12.43
CA GLU A 180 -25.82 -4.15 -12.38
C GLU A 180 -24.43 -3.52 -12.61
N ILE A 181 -24.45 -2.26 -13.03
CA ILE A 181 -23.24 -1.46 -13.22
C ILE A 181 -22.76 -0.88 -11.88
N ILE A 182 -21.50 -1.14 -11.57
CA ILE A 182 -20.73 -0.49 -10.51
C ILE A 182 -20.16 0.81 -11.10
N SER A 183 -20.56 1.97 -10.58
CA SER A 183 -20.17 3.25 -11.18
C SER A 183 -19.94 4.37 -10.17
N GLY A 184 -18.84 5.11 -10.38
CA GLY A 184 -18.57 6.38 -9.70
C GLY A 184 -19.62 7.47 -9.94
N LYS A 185 -20.57 7.28 -10.87
CA LYS A 185 -21.67 8.23 -11.13
C LYS A 185 -22.53 8.47 -9.89
N TYR A 186 -22.79 7.46 -9.07
CA TYR A 186 -23.63 7.59 -7.89
C TYR A 186 -22.98 8.49 -6.83
N LEU A 187 -21.66 8.43 -6.70
CA LEU A 187 -20.90 9.34 -5.85
C LEU A 187 -20.95 10.78 -6.37
N ARG A 188 -20.79 10.97 -7.69
CA ARG A 188 -20.90 12.28 -8.35
C ARG A 188 -22.29 12.89 -8.14
N LEU A 189 -23.33 12.08 -8.26
CA LEU A 189 -24.71 12.51 -8.04
C LEU A 189 -24.98 12.85 -6.58
N LEU A 190 -24.54 12.00 -5.64
CA LEU A 190 -24.63 12.28 -4.21
C LEU A 190 -23.99 13.63 -3.88
N TYR A 191 -22.77 13.87 -4.40
CA TYR A 191 -22.09 15.16 -4.23
C TYR A 191 -22.93 16.33 -4.77
N ARG A 192 -23.52 16.21 -5.96
CA ARG A 192 -24.37 17.26 -6.55
C ARG A 192 -25.60 17.55 -5.68
N ILE A 193 -26.30 16.51 -5.22
CA ILE A 193 -27.48 16.63 -4.36
C ILE A 193 -27.13 17.39 -3.09
N GLN A 194 -26.07 16.99 -2.38
CA GLN A 194 -25.74 17.62 -1.10
C GLN A 194 -24.94 18.94 -1.22
N LYS A 195 -24.47 19.33 -2.40
CA LYS A 195 -23.51 20.44 -2.54
C LYS A 195 -24.02 21.74 -1.92
N ASN A 196 -25.30 22.04 -2.16
CA ASN A 196 -25.97 23.27 -1.76
C ASN A 196 -26.83 23.10 -0.49
N GLU A 197 -26.86 21.90 0.09
CA GLU A 197 -27.62 21.62 1.30
C GLU A 197 -26.92 22.20 2.54
N LYS A 198 -27.72 22.75 3.45
CA LYS A 198 -27.24 23.25 4.75
C LYS A 198 -26.76 22.11 5.64
N ILE A 199 -27.49 20.99 5.62
CA ILE A 199 -27.17 19.78 6.37
C ILE A 199 -26.83 18.69 5.36
N LYS A 200 -25.56 18.31 5.29
CA LYS A 200 -25.06 17.35 4.31
C LYS A 200 -25.06 15.95 4.92
N PRO A 201 -25.60 14.92 4.23
CA PRO A 201 -25.54 13.54 4.71
C PRO A 201 -24.10 13.05 4.85
N VAL A 202 -23.20 13.50 3.95
CA VAL A 202 -21.77 13.23 4.04
C VAL A 202 -20.99 14.53 4.19
N ARG A 203 -20.73 14.94 5.43
CA ARG A 203 -20.11 16.23 5.78
C ARG A 203 -18.85 16.57 4.99
N ASN A 204 -17.97 15.59 4.79
CA ASN A 204 -16.62 15.80 4.24
C ASN A 204 -16.51 15.49 2.74
N LEU A 205 -17.60 15.11 2.06
CA LEU A 205 -17.59 14.82 0.63
C LEU A 205 -17.58 16.14 -0.17
N THR A 206 -16.45 16.38 -0.84
CA THR A 206 -16.17 17.59 -1.63
C THR A 206 -15.85 17.26 -3.08
N CYS A 207 -15.76 18.28 -3.94
CA CYS A 207 -15.35 18.12 -5.34
C CYS A 207 -14.04 17.33 -5.49
N LYS A 208 -13.10 17.49 -4.55
CA LYS A 208 -11.80 16.82 -4.54
C LYS A 208 -11.87 15.30 -4.39
N HIS A 209 -13.03 14.76 -4.00
CA HIS A 209 -13.26 13.32 -3.89
C HIS A 209 -13.81 12.71 -5.18
N VAL A 210 -14.62 13.47 -5.91
CA VAL A 210 -15.33 13.02 -7.12
C VAL A 210 -14.61 13.38 -8.42
N LEU A 211 -13.84 14.48 -8.40
CA LEU A 211 -13.06 15.01 -9.51
C LEU A 211 -11.67 15.45 -9.00
N PRO A 212 -10.82 14.50 -8.56
CA PRO A 212 -9.51 14.82 -8.00
C PRO A 212 -8.51 15.26 -9.08
N SER A 213 -7.79 16.35 -8.82
CA SER A 213 -6.54 16.68 -9.54
C SER A 213 -5.41 15.71 -9.17
N ASN A 214 -4.28 15.78 -9.88
CA ASN A 214 -3.13 14.91 -9.62
C ASN A 214 -2.63 14.97 -8.15
N LEU A 215 -2.61 16.17 -7.55
CA LEU A 215 -2.25 16.32 -6.13
C LEU A 215 -3.28 15.67 -5.20
N GLU A 216 -4.57 15.76 -5.55
CA GLU A 216 -5.65 15.20 -4.73
C GLU A 216 -5.74 13.68 -4.87
N LYS A 217 -5.32 13.12 -6.02
CA LYS A 217 -5.20 11.67 -6.23
C LYS A 217 -4.22 11.03 -5.23
N MET A 218 -3.19 11.76 -4.81
CA MET A 218 -2.20 11.25 -3.84
C MET A 218 -2.71 11.16 -2.40
N ASN A 219 -3.82 11.81 -2.05
CA ASN A 219 -4.30 11.81 -0.67
C ASN A 219 -5.09 10.52 -0.33
N VAL A 220 -4.50 9.66 0.49
CA VAL A 220 -5.13 8.40 0.93
C VAL A 220 -6.42 8.63 1.73
N GLY A 221 -6.46 9.63 2.62
CA GLY A 221 -7.65 9.91 3.42
C GLY A 221 -8.89 10.23 2.57
N ARG A 222 -8.70 10.98 1.47
CA ARG A 222 -9.77 11.22 0.49
C ARG A 222 -10.15 9.96 -0.27
N ALA A 223 -9.18 9.12 -0.62
CA ALA A 223 -9.44 7.87 -1.32
C ALA A 223 -10.31 6.94 -0.47
N VAL A 224 -9.97 6.76 0.81
CA VAL A 224 -10.72 5.91 1.74
C VAL A 224 -12.11 6.48 2.04
N LEU A 225 -12.26 7.82 2.10
CA LEU A 225 -13.56 8.45 2.36
C LEU A 225 -14.61 8.11 1.30
N VAL A 226 -14.19 7.93 0.03
CA VAL A 226 -15.10 7.53 -1.07
C VAL A 226 -15.85 6.24 -0.75
N PHE A 227 -15.20 5.29 -0.07
CA PHE A 227 -15.76 4.00 0.29
C PHE A 227 -16.41 3.99 1.69
N SER A 228 -16.38 5.11 2.41
CA SER A 228 -16.73 5.14 3.83
C SER A 228 -18.21 4.86 4.14
N PRO A 229 -18.53 4.33 5.34
CA PRO A 229 -19.91 4.02 5.73
C PRO A 229 -20.90 5.18 5.58
N PRO A 230 -20.56 6.46 5.86
CA PRO A 230 -21.47 7.57 5.58
C PRO A 230 -21.84 7.73 4.11
N VAL A 231 -20.90 7.50 3.18
CA VAL A 231 -21.17 7.53 1.74
C VAL A 231 -22.08 6.39 1.34
N VAL A 232 -21.75 5.17 1.77
CA VAL A 232 -22.55 3.96 1.53
C VAL A 232 -23.98 4.15 2.03
N ALA A 233 -24.14 4.60 3.28
CA ALA A 233 -25.44 4.83 3.90
C ALA A 233 -26.27 5.87 3.14
N ALA A 234 -25.65 6.95 2.67
CA ALA A 234 -26.35 7.99 1.89
C ALA A 234 -26.83 7.47 0.53
N ILE A 235 -25.99 6.72 -0.20
CA ILE A 235 -26.36 6.10 -1.48
C ILE A 235 -27.47 5.06 -1.28
N LYS A 236 -27.34 4.22 -0.25
CA LYS A 236 -28.34 3.21 0.13
C LYS A 236 -29.68 3.84 0.49
N PHE A 237 -29.66 4.91 1.29
CA PHE A 237 -30.87 5.66 1.64
C PHE A 237 -31.59 6.21 0.40
N LEU A 238 -30.86 6.81 -0.55
CA LEU A 238 -31.45 7.35 -1.78
C LEU A 238 -32.01 6.25 -2.68
N LYS A 239 -31.37 5.07 -2.73
CA LYS A 239 -31.89 3.89 -3.44
C LYS A 239 -33.21 3.40 -2.82
N GLU A 240 -33.28 3.28 -1.50
CA GLU A 240 -34.43 2.73 -0.78
C GLU A 240 -35.60 3.71 -0.66
N ASN A 241 -35.33 5.02 -0.75
CA ASN A 241 -36.31 6.09 -0.51
C ASN A 241 -36.46 7.01 -1.73
N SER A 242 -36.86 6.43 -2.86
CA SER A 242 -36.97 7.13 -4.15
C SER A 242 -37.90 8.34 -4.17
N SER A 243 -38.83 8.45 -3.21
CA SER A 243 -39.76 9.59 -3.07
C SER A 243 -39.19 10.76 -2.28
N ARG A 244 -38.06 10.59 -1.58
CA ARG A 244 -37.52 11.61 -0.66
C ARG A 244 -36.73 12.72 -1.35
N HIS A 245 -36.30 12.52 -2.60
CA HIS A 245 -35.59 13.53 -3.37
C HIS A 245 -35.86 13.37 -4.88
N PRO A 246 -36.04 14.46 -5.65
CA PRO A 246 -36.34 14.38 -7.09
C PRO A 246 -35.34 13.56 -7.90
N SER A 247 -34.06 13.58 -7.54
CA SER A 247 -32.99 12.78 -8.18
C SER A 247 -32.76 11.40 -7.55
N ALA A 248 -33.56 10.98 -6.57
CA ALA A 248 -33.38 9.68 -5.91
C ALA A 248 -33.66 8.49 -6.86
N PHE A 249 -34.52 8.66 -7.87
CA PHE A 249 -34.79 7.61 -8.87
C PHE A 249 -33.53 7.18 -9.62
N GLU A 250 -32.52 8.05 -9.74
CA GLU A 250 -31.25 7.71 -10.40
C GLU A 250 -30.48 6.64 -9.62
N PHE A 251 -30.73 6.47 -8.31
CA PHE A 251 -30.05 5.49 -7.46
C PHE A 251 -30.70 4.10 -7.44
N LYS A 252 -31.78 3.87 -8.20
CA LYS A 252 -32.53 2.61 -8.18
C LYS A 252 -31.65 1.36 -8.40
N ASN A 253 -30.63 1.48 -9.26
CA ASN A 253 -29.70 0.40 -9.62
C ASN A 253 -28.30 0.62 -9.02
N ALA A 254 -28.22 1.23 -7.84
CA ALA A 254 -26.96 1.45 -7.13
C ALA A 254 -26.52 0.24 -6.28
N GLY A 255 -27.21 -0.90 -6.37
CA GLY A 255 -26.98 -2.07 -5.51
C GLY A 255 -25.56 -2.60 -5.61
N ALA A 256 -25.11 -2.94 -6.81
CA ALA A 256 -23.73 -3.40 -7.04
C ALA A 256 -22.68 -2.36 -6.62
N THR A 257 -22.97 -1.06 -6.78
CA THR A 257 -22.05 -0.01 -6.30
C THR A 257 -21.96 0.02 -4.79
N ILE A 258 -23.09 -0.09 -4.07
CA ILE A 258 -23.11 -0.13 -2.60
C ILE A 258 -22.25 -1.29 -2.09
N GLU A 259 -22.45 -2.49 -2.62
CA GLU A 259 -21.68 -3.68 -2.26
C GLU A 259 -20.18 -3.50 -2.53
N PHE A 260 -19.82 -2.95 -3.70
CA PHE A 260 -18.42 -2.66 -4.04
C PHE A 260 -17.78 -1.69 -3.04
N LEU A 261 -18.48 -0.61 -2.67
CA LEU A 261 -17.97 0.35 -1.69
C LEU A 261 -17.78 -0.30 -0.32
N GLU A 262 -18.72 -1.13 0.13
CA GLU A 262 -18.65 -1.87 1.40
C GLU A 262 -17.47 -2.85 1.43
N ASN A 263 -17.29 -3.64 0.38
CA ASN A 263 -16.22 -4.63 0.29
C ASN A 263 -14.82 -3.98 0.25
N VAL A 264 -14.64 -2.91 -0.54
CA VAL A 264 -13.37 -2.17 -0.59
C VAL A 264 -13.07 -1.50 0.76
N TYR A 265 -14.08 -0.92 1.42
CA TYR A 265 -13.90 -0.31 2.74
C TYR A 265 -13.55 -1.34 3.82
N LYS A 266 -14.19 -2.51 3.79
CA LYS A 266 -13.87 -3.61 4.71
C LYS A 266 -12.44 -4.12 4.48
N TRP A 267 -12.05 -4.36 3.23
CA TRP A 267 -10.69 -4.75 2.87
C TRP A 267 -9.65 -3.74 3.39
N PHE A 268 -9.85 -2.45 3.14
CA PHE A 268 -8.92 -1.41 3.62
C PHE A 268 -8.92 -1.32 5.14
N SER A 269 -10.07 -1.45 5.80
CA SER A 269 -10.18 -1.42 7.26
C SER A 269 -9.34 -2.52 7.92
N ILE A 270 -9.35 -3.71 7.34
CA ILE A 270 -8.55 -4.86 7.80
C ILE A 270 -7.05 -4.62 7.61
N HIS A 271 -6.64 -3.94 6.54
CA HIS A 271 -5.23 -3.60 6.28
C HIS A 271 -4.76 -2.33 7.02
N ASP A 272 -5.63 -1.65 7.76
CA ASP A 272 -5.35 -0.37 8.42
C ASP A 272 -5.63 -0.39 9.93
N VAL A 273 -5.26 -1.51 10.58
CA VAL A 273 -5.38 -1.70 12.03
C VAL A 273 -4.18 -1.09 12.74
N CYS A 274 -4.39 -0.07 13.57
CA CYS A 274 -3.30 0.73 14.13
C CYS A 274 -3.06 0.61 15.63
N ASN A 275 -4.05 0.12 16.38
CA ASN A 275 -3.91 -0.15 17.81
C ASN A 275 -5.07 -1.02 18.30
N LYS A 276 -4.97 -1.50 19.55
CA LYS A 276 -5.95 -2.41 20.16
C LYS A 276 -7.33 -1.80 20.40
N THR A 277 -7.45 -0.47 20.40
CA THR A 277 -8.68 0.26 20.72
C THR A 277 -9.35 0.93 19.52
N GLN A 278 -8.75 0.85 18.32
CA GLN A 278 -9.24 1.55 17.13
C GLN A 278 -10.65 1.11 16.77
N HIS A 279 -10.94 -0.19 16.84
CA HIS A 279 -12.28 -0.74 16.58
C HIS A 279 -13.36 -0.15 17.51
N ILE A 280 -13.02 0.16 18.76
CA ILE A 280 -13.93 0.76 19.75
C ILE A 280 -14.26 2.19 19.35
N TYR A 281 -13.24 3.04 19.21
CA TYR A 281 -13.44 4.47 18.90
C TYR A 281 -14.05 4.71 17.52
N SER A 282 -13.67 3.89 16.53
CA SER A 282 -14.23 3.96 15.18
C SER A 282 -15.55 3.19 15.01
N ARG A 283 -15.96 2.43 16.03
CA ARG A 283 -17.13 1.54 15.99
C ARG A 283 -17.11 0.60 14.78
N ASN A 284 -15.92 0.10 14.45
CA ASN A 284 -15.69 -0.75 13.29
C ASN A 284 -14.94 -2.03 13.72
N PRO A 285 -15.63 -3.18 13.85
CA PRO A 285 -15.01 -4.43 14.29
C PRO A 285 -13.93 -4.92 13.32
N ASN A 286 -13.99 -4.53 12.04
CA ASN A 286 -12.96 -4.89 11.07
C ASN A 286 -11.58 -4.27 11.42
N LYS A 287 -11.56 -3.26 12.30
CA LYS A 287 -10.34 -2.58 12.76
C LYS A 287 -9.80 -3.11 14.09
N GLU A 288 -10.21 -4.31 14.49
CA GLU A 288 -9.68 -4.96 15.69
C GLU A 288 -8.27 -5.51 15.43
N HIS A 289 -7.41 -5.51 16.45
CA HIS A 289 -6.10 -6.14 16.36
C HIS A 289 -6.25 -7.65 16.15
N PHE A 290 -5.33 -8.26 15.42
CA PHE A 290 -5.36 -9.71 15.19
C PHE A 290 -4.65 -10.41 16.34
N TYR A 291 -5.31 -11.37 16.98
CA TYR A 291 -4.75 -12.16 18.10
C TYR A 291 -5.05 -13.66 17.96
N SER A 292 -5.61 -14.08 16.83
CA SER A 292 -5.91 -15.48 16.50
C SER A 292 -5.58 -15.76 15.03
N VAL A 293 -5.01 -16.93 14.77
CA VAL A 293 -4.72 -17.42 13.41
C VAL A 293 -5.99 -17.81 12.64
N ASP A 294 -7.07 -18.09 13.38
CA ASP A 294 -8.40 -18.47 12.90
C ASP A 294 -9.39 -17.28 12.89
N ASP A 295 -8.87 -16.04 12.85
CA ASP A 295 -9.72 -14.85 12.77
C ASP A 295 -10.52 -14.85 11.45
N GLN A 296 -11.86 -14.82 11.56
CA GLN A 296 -12.77 -14.87 10.41
C GLN A 296 -12.53 -13.77 9.38
N ARG A 297 -11.91 -12.64 9.75
CA ARG A 297 -11.55 -11.58 8.81
C ARG A 297 -10.43 -12.01 7.86
N LEU A 298 -9.54 -12.89 8.32
CA LEU A 298 -8.49 -13.49 7.47
C LEU A 298 -9.12 -14.43 6.43
N ASP A 299 -10.08 -15.24 6.86
CA ASP A 299 -10.82 -16.12 5.94
C ASP A 299 -11.67 -15.31 4.97
N TRP A 300 -12.31 -14.23 5.43
CA TRP A 300 -13.07 -13.33 4.56
C TRP A 300 -12.19 -12.70 3.48
N LEU A 301 -10.96 -12.31 3.81
CA LEU A 301 -10.02 -11.78 2.82
C LEU A 301 -9.76 -12.78 1.69
N ILE A 302 -9.56 -14.05 2.01
CA ILE A 302 -9.18 -15.08 1.02
C ILE A 302 -10.40 -15.66 0.29
N ASN A 303 -11.42 -16.04 1.04
CA ASN A 303 -12.53 -16.83 0.55
C ASN A 303 -13.67 -15.98 0.00
N ASP A 304 -13.94 -14.80 0.58
CA ASP A 304 -15.03 -13.95 0.13
C ASP A 304 -14.53 -12.83 -0.78
N PHE A 305 -13.56 -12.03 -0.31
CA PHE A 305 -13.14 -10.81 -1.00
C PHE A 305 -12.41 -11.08 -2.32
N LEU A 306 -11.43 -12.00 -2.34
CA LEU A 306 -10.73 -12.34 -3.59
C LEU A 306 -11.66 -13.03 -4.59
N GLN A 307 -12.58 -13.89 -4.13
CA GLN A 307 -13.58 -14.51 -5.01
C GLN A 307 -14.53 -13.46 -5.59
N TYR A 308 -14.99 -12.52 -4.76
CA TYR A 308 -15.80 -11.38 -5.19
C TYR A 308 -15.10 -10.53 -6.26
N LEU A 309 -13.81 -10.22 -6.07
CA LEU A 309 -13.05 -9.47 -7.07
C LEU A 309 -12.90 -10.25 -8.38
N ASN A 310 -12.59 -11.55 -8.32
CA ASN A 310 -12.50 -12.40 -9.50
C ASN A 310 -13.83 -12.48 -10.26
N ALA A 311 -14.96 -12.56 -9.54
CA ALA A 311 -16.29 -12.56 -10.14
C ALA A 311 -16.59 -11.25 -10.87
N ILE A 312 -16.20 -10.08 -10.31
CA ILE A 312 -16.33 -8.80 -11.01
C ILE A 312 -15.43 -8.76 -12.25
N THR A 313 -14.16 -9.21 -12.13
CA THR A 313 -13.22 -9.26 -13.26
C THR A 313 -13.83 -10.05 -14.42
N GLN A 314 -14.32 -11.26 -14.13
CA GLN A 314 -14.97 -12.12 -15.11
C GLN A 314 -16.21 -11.46 -15.71
N ALA A 315 -17.11 -10.93 -14.87
CA ALA A 315 -18.33 -10.27 -15.33
C ALA A 315 -18.05 -9.04 -16.22
N CYS A 316 -16.96 -8.31 -15.97
CA CYS A 316 -16.54 -7.20 -16.82
C CYS A 316 -16.03 -7.68 -18.19
N SER A 317 -15.29 -8.79 -18.21
CA SER A 317 -14.79 -9.41 -19.46
C SER A 317 -15.93 -10.00 -20.32
N GLU A 318 -16.96 -10.56 -19.68
CA GLU A 318 -18.12 -11.16 -20.34
C GLU A 318 -19.20 -10.13 -20.75
N HIS A 319 -19.09 -8.88 -20.28
CA HIS A 319 -20.02 -7.82 -20.65
C HIS A 319 -19.89 -7.45 -22.14
N ASP A 320 -20.98 -7.03 -22.78
CA ASP A 320 -20.99 -6.56 -24.18
C ASP A 320 -21.45 -5.09 -24.28
N PRO A 321 -20.56 -4.15 -24.67
CA PRO A 321 -19.13 -4.34 -24.95
C PRO A 321 -18.32 -4.58 -23.66
N PRO A 322 -17.11 -5.19 -23.73
CA PRO A 322 -16.30 -5.47 -22.56
C PRO A 322 -16.02 -4.22 -21.73
N LEU A 323 -16.24 -4.32 -20.42
CA LEU A 323 -15.87 -3.28 -19.48
C LEU A 323 -14.46 -3.54 -18.97
N ASN A 324 -13.69 -2.48 -18.83
CA ASN A 324 -12.40 -2.59 -18.15
C ASN A 324 -12.64 -2.61 -16.66
N PHE A 325 -12.26 -3.71 -15.99
CA PHE A 325 -12.17 -3.76 -14.54
C PHE A 325 -10.98 -2.89 -14.03
N LEU A 326 -10.50 -3.15 -12.81
CA LEU A 326 -9.17 -2.74 -12.37
C LEU A 326 -8.12 -3.16 -13.41
N SER A 327 -7.01 -2.42 -13.49
CA SER A 327 -5.90 -2.87 -14.33
C SER A 327 -5.35 -4.21 -13.82
N ASP A 328 -4.83 -5.05 -14.71
CA ASP A 328 -4.22 -6.33 -14.33
C ASP A 328 -3.17 -6.14 -13.22
N GLN A 329 -2.38 -5.07 -13.30
CA GLN A 329 -1.39 -4.76 -12.26
C GLN A 329 -2.05 -4.45 -10.91
N THR A 330 -3.17 -3.73 -10.90
CA THR A 330 -3.88 -3.39 -9.65
C THR A 330 -4.53 -4.63 -9.06
N HIS A 331 -5.10 -5.50 -9.90
CA HIS A 331 -5.70 -6.76 -9.47
C HIS A 331 -4.64 -7.72 -8.89
N GLU A 332 -3.52 -7.93 -9.60
CA GLU A 332 -2.38 -8.75 -9.14
C GLU A 332 -1.83 -8.23 -7.81
N ALA A 333 -1.74 -6.90 -7.63
CA ALA A 333 -1.28 -6.31 -6.39
C ALA A 333 -2.26 -6.48 -5.21
N ILE A 334 -3.57 -6.40 -5.46
CA ILE A 334 -4.58 -6.69 -4.42
C ILE A 334 -4.46 -8.15 -4.00
N GLU A 335 -4.40 -9.08 -4.95
CA GLU A 335 -4.32 -10.51 -4.67
C GLU A 335 -3.06 -10.85 -3.87
N LEU A 336 -1.89 -10.44 -4.34
CA LEU A 336 -0.62 -10.70 -3.67
C LEU A 336 -0.60 -10.08 -2.26
N THR A 337 -0.99 -8.81 -2.12
CA THR A 337 -0.94 -8.10 -0.83
C THR A 337 -1.92 -8.70 0.17
N THR A 338 -3.09 -9.12 -0.29
CA THR A 338 -4.11 -9.76 0.55
C THR A 338 -3.62 -11.10 1.07
N ARG A 339 -3.15 -11.98 0.17
CA ARG A 339 -2.60 -13.29 0.55
C ARG A 339 -1.38 -13.17 1.45
N SER A 340 -0.45 -12.28 1.10
CA SER A 340 0.76 -12.00 1.88
C SER A 340 0.43 -11.48 3.28
N THR A 341 -0.55 -10.58 3.41
CA THR A 341 -0.98 -10.07 4.72
C THR A 341 -1.58 -11.16 5.59
N VAL A 342 -2.43 -12.04 5.04
CA VAL A 342 -3.01 -13.16 5.78
C VAL A 342 -1.93 -14.13 6.27
N GLU A 343 -1.05 -14.58 5.38
CA GLU A 343 0.03 -15.51 5.74
C GLU A 343 1.03 -14.89 6.72
N CYS A 344 1.34 -13.60 6.57
CA CYS A 344 2.24 -12.89 7.48
C CYS A 344 1.63 -12.72 8.87
N ILE A 345 0.32 -12.42 8.99
CA ILE A 345 -0.36 -12.36 10.29
C ILE A 345 -0.27 -13.71 10.99
N ARG A 346 -0.64 -14.80 10.29
CA ARG A 346 -0.57 -16.17 10.85
C ARG A 346 0.85 -16.51 11.29
N TYR A 347 1.83 -16.25 10.42
CA TYR A 347 3.24 -16.47 10.72
C TYR A 347 3.70 -15.70 11.97
N LEU A 348 3.35 -14.42 12.14
CA LEU A 348 3.76 -13.65 13.31
C LEU A 348 3.12 -14.18 14.60
N LEU A 349 1.83 -14.51 14.57
CA LEU A 349 1.13 -15.07 15.72
C LEU A 349 1.72 -16.42 16.16
N ASP A 350 2.02 -17.30 15.20
CA ASP A 350 2.68 -18.60 15.46
C ASP A 350 4.10 -18.44 16.01
N ASN A 351 4.78 -17.32 15.70
CA ASN A 351 6.12 -16.99 16.19
C ASN A 351 6.09 -16.13 17.48
N GLY A 352 4.99 -16.19 18.24
CA GLY A 352 4.93 -15.64 19.60
C GLY A 352 4.46 -14.18 19.70
N PHE A 353 3.98 -13.57 18.62
CA PHE A 353 3.30 -12.28 18.72
C PHE A 353 1.94 -12.45 19.42
N TYR A 354 1.74 -11.72 20.52
CA TYR A 354 0.42 -11.67 21.19
C TYR A 354 -0.67 -11.06 20.31
N TYR A 355 -0.29 -10.12 19.45
CA TYR A 355 -1.18 -9.54 18.46
C TYR A 355 -0.41 -8.91 17.29
N VAL A 356 -1.11 -8.67 16.18
CA VAL A 356 -0.59 -8.03 14.97
C VAL A 356 -1.42 -6.80 14.60
N LEU A 357 -0.75 -5.73 14.19
CA LEU A 357 -1.34 -4.47 13.73
C LEU A 357 -0.99 -4.24 12.27
N THR A 358 -1.95 -4.34 11.36
CA THR A 358 -1.69 -4.30 9.91
C THR A 358 -1.27 -2.93 9.38
N ARG A 359 -1.49 -1.84 10.13
CA ARG A 359 -0.95 -0.52 9.74
C ARG A 359 0.58 -0.51 9.70
N SER A 360 1.27 -1.37 10.45
CA SER A 360 2.73 -1.47 10.36
C SER A 360 3.23 -2.17 9.09
N PHE A 361 2.33 -2.58 8.20
CA PHE A 361 2.66 -3.25 6.94
C PHE A 361 2.62 -2.31 5.73
N ASN A 362 2.30 -1.02 5.90
CA ASN A 362 2.27 -0.05 4.81
C ASN A 362 3.54 0.81 4.74
N SER A 363 3.63 1.65 3.71
CA SER A 363 4.74 2.59 3.50
C SER A 363 4.48 4.02 4.03
N ASP A 364 3.42 4.26 4.84
CA ASP A 364 3.08 5.62 5.32
C ASP A 364 4.22 6.30 6.09
N SER A 365 5.02 5.50 6.81
CA SER A 365 6.17 5.99 7.56
C SER A 365 7.28 6.54 6.70
N VAL A 366 7.35 6.11 5.43
CA VAL A 366 8.32 6.58 4.44
C VAL A 366 7.86 7.87 3.79
N GLU A 367 6.59 7.97 3.40
CA GLU A 367 6.01 9.23 2.89
C GLU A 367 6.15 10.37 3.92
N SER A 368 6.15 10.07 5.22
CA SER A 368 6.34 11.06 6.30
C SER A 368 7.82 11.42 6.54
N PHE A 369 8.75 10.58 6.09
CA PHE A 369 10.18 10.80 6.23
C PHE A 369 10.75 11.62 5.06
N PHE A 370 10.18 11.43 3.87
CA PHE A 370 10.42 12.26 2.68
C PHE A 370 9.85 13.67 2.86
#